data_AF-A0A379FT70-F1
#
_entry.id   AF-A0A379FT70-F1
#
_cell.length_a   1.000
_cell.length_b   1.000
_cell.length_c   1.000
_cell.angle_alpha   90.00
_cell.angle_beta   90.00
_cell.angle_gamma   90.00
#
_symmetry.space_group_name_H-M   'P 1'
#
loop_
_entity.id
_entity.type
_entity.pdbx_description
1 polymer ?
#
loop_
_entity_poly.entity_id
_entity_poly.type
_entity_poly.pdbx_seq_one_letter_code
_entity_poly.pdbx_strand_id
1 'polypeptide(L)'
;MDIDFDFFDREVEKEIARRCLHEFIQYINPDYITSYFSETVCNELDKFIEGMMNGERPILILGAPPQHGKSDIVSRYLPAYFFGKYPNMRIGALSYSADLASEMNADVQRIMSSEEYQQLFPNSWLGNKPINGVSVKRNADAFGIANHRGGYVCAGVGGPLTGKKVDLGIIDDPIKNSKEALSPTVKKSIWNWYVSTFKTRLSKSSGEIIMATRWATDDLSGQVIDKAKKS
;
A
#
# COMPACT_ATOMS: atom_id res chain seq x y z
N MET A 1 6.97 44.68 4.33
CA MET A 1 7.30 43.25 4.41
C MET A 1 6.37 42.59 3.41
N ASP A 2 6.82 42.46 2.17
CA ASP A 2 5.99 41.89 1.11
C ASP A 2 5.92 40.38 1.36
N ILE A 3 4.71 39.89 1.62
CA ILE A 3 4.45 38.46 1.70
C ILE A 3 4.55 37.95 0.27
N ASP A 4 5.50 37.04 0.03
CA ASP A 4 5.60 36.32 -1.22
C ASP A 4 4.44 35.30 -1.27
N PHE A 5 3.36 35.69 -1.94
CA PHE A 5 2.15 34.89 -2.06
C PHE A 5 2.40 33.58 -2.84
N ASP A 6 3.32 33.56 -3.81
CA ASP A 6 3.66 32.34 -4.58
C ASP A 6 4.39 31.33 -3.67
N PHE A 7 5.29 31.79 -2.80
CA PHE A 7 5.90 30.92 -1.80
C PHE A 7 4.86 30.34 -0.82
N PHE A 8 3.92 31.17 -0.35
CA PHE A 8 2.87 30.73 0.56
C PHE A 8 1.96 29.67 -0.06
N ASP A 9 1.52 29.88 -1.30
CA ASP A 9 0.63 28.96 -2.01
C ASP A 9 1.30 27.58 -2.20
N ARG A 10 2.59 27.54 -2.56
CA ARG A 10 3.33 26.28 -2.70
C ARG A 10 3.49 25.52 -1.39
N GLU A 11 3.68 26.21 -0.26
CA GLU A 11 3.75 25.54 1.04
C GLU A 11 2.39 25.01 1.49
N VAL A 12 1.29 25.70 1.15
CA VAL A 12 -0.07 25.19 1.36
C VAL A 12 -0.32 23.93 0.53
N GLU A 13 0.03 23.93 -0.75
CA GLU A 13 -0.09 22.75 -1.63
C GLU A 13 0.66 21.55 -1.06
N LYS A 14 1.92 21.74 -0.62
CA LYS A 14 2.70 20.67 0.01
C LYS A 14 2.05 20.17 1.30
N GLU A 15 1.51 21.06 2.12
CA GLU A 15 0.85 20.65 3.36
C GLU A 15 -0.43 19.85 3.10
N ILE A 16 -1.20 20.22 2.07
CA ILE A 16 -2.39 19.46 1.66
C ILE A 16 -1.97 18.09 1.11
N ALA A 17 -0.96 18.03 0.23
CA ALA A 17 -0.42 16.78 -0.31
C ALA A 17 0.15 15.86 0.78
N ARG A 18 0.68 16.41 1.88
CA ARG A 18 1.08 15.62 3.05
C ARG A 18 -0.10 15.08 3.84
N ARG A 19 -1.30 15.61 3.72
CA ARG A 19 -2.48 15.24 4.52
C ARG A 19 -3.47 14.34 3.81
N CYS A 20 -3.58 14.46 2.49
CA CYS A 20 -4.57 13.79 1.66
C CYS A 20 -3.91 12.96 0.56
N LEU A 21 -4.28 11.68 0.42
CA LEU A 21 -3.69 10.79 -0.56
C LEU A 21 -3.98 11.23 -2.00
N HIS A 22 -5.18 11.77 -2.25
CA HIS A 22 -5.53 12.27 -3.58
C HIS A 22 -4.58 13.40 -4.02
N GLU A 23 -4.35 14.36 -3.14
CA GLU A 23 -3.48 15.51 -3.43
C GLU A 23 -2.00 15.12 -3.43
N PHE A 24 -1.60 14.11 -2.65
CA PHE A 24 -0.30 13.48 -2.81
C PHE A 24 -0.11 12.94 -4.24
N ILE A 25 -1.11 12.23 -4.79
CA ILE A 25 -1.02 11.67 -6.14
C ILE A 25 -0.91 12.78 -7.19
N GLN A 26 -1.73 13.83 -7.09
CA GLN A 26 -1.67 14.98 -8.00
C GLN A 26 -0.32 15.72 -7.92
N TYR A 27 0.24 15.85 -6.71
CA TYR A 27 1.54 16.48 -6.52
C TYR A 27 2.69 15.66 -7.14
N ILE A 28 2.66 14.34 -7.00
CA ILE A 28 3.69 13.44 -7.54
C ILE A 28 3.52 13.23 -9.06
N ASN A 29 2.28 13.21 -9.56
CA ASN A 29 1.97 12.99 -10.95
C ASN A 29 0.86 13.96 -11.40
N PRO A 30 1.23 15.17 -11.85
CA PRO A 30 0.28 16.19 -12.31
C PRO A 30 -0.58 15.74 -13.50
N ASP A 31 -0.12 14.74 -14.26
CA ASP A 31 -0.85 14.17 -15.40
C ASP A 31 -1.83 13.05 -15.00
N TYR A 32 -1.94 12.74 -13.69
CA TYR A 32 -2.86 11.72 -13.21
C TYR A 32 -4.32 12.13 -13.45
N ILE A 33 -5.04 11.31 -14.22
CA ILE A 33 -6.44 11.56 -14.56
C ILE A 33 -7.31 11.36 -13.32
N THR A 34 -7.81 12.47 -12.78
CA THR A 34 -8.75 12.48 -11.66
C THR A 34 -10.15 12.09 -12.10
N SER A 35 -10.82 11.32 -11.26
CA SER A 35 -12.23 10.96 -11.38
C SER A 35 -12.87 10.92 -10.01
N TYR A 36 -14.20 11.06 -9.95
CA TYR A 36 -14.96 10.83 -8.72
C TYR A 36 -14.63 9.48 -8.07
N PHE A 37 -14.37 8.47 -8.90
CA PHE A 37 -13.97 7.14 -8.44
C PHE A 37 -12.60 7.17 -7.74
N SER A 38 -11.57 7.79 -8.33
CA SER A 38 -10.23 7.85 -7.72
C SER A 38 -10.23 8.68 -6.43
N GLU A 39 -10.96 9.79 -6.40
CA GLU A 39 -11.17 10.60 -5.20
C GLU A 39 -11.83 9.80 -4.08
N THR A 40 -12.90 9.06 -4.39
CA THR A 40 -13.61 8.22 -3.42
C THR A 40 -12.68 7.16 -2.83
N VAL A 41 -11.89 6.47 -3.67
CA VAL A 41 -10.92 5.48 -3.18
C VAL A 41 -9.88 6.13 -2.27
N CYS A 42 -9.32 7.29 -2.65
CA CYS A 42 -8.33 7.98 -1.83
C CYS A 42 -8.91 8.38 -0.47
N ASN A 43 -10.14 8.91 -0.45
CA ASN A 43 -10.82 9.30 0.79
C ASN A 43 -11.07 8.11 1.73
N GLU A 44 -11.49 6.96 1.19
CA GLU A 44 -11.66 5.75 2.01
C GLU A 44 -10.33 5.19 2.52
N LEU A 45 -9.24 5.35 1.75
CA LEU A 45 -7.89 4.98 2.19
C LEU A 45 -7.36 5.89 3.29
N ASP A 46 -7.60 7.20 3.21
CA ASP A 46 -7.21 8.14 4.27
C ASP A 46 -7.97 7.82 5.58
N LYS A 47 -9.29 7.58 5.53
CA LYS A 47 -10.07 7.12 6.70
C LYS A 47 -9.57 5.79 7.26
N PHE A 48 -9.22 4.86 6.38
CA PHE A 48 -8.64 3.58 6.78
C PHE A 48 -7.30 3.76 7.51
N ILE A 49 -6.43 4.65 7.03
CA ILE A 49 -5.16 4.97 7.71
C ILE A 49 -5.44 5.58 9.08
N GLU A 50 -6.39 6.51 9.20
CA GLU A 50 -6.79 7.11 10.48
C GLU A 50 -7.26 6.06 11.49
N GLY A 51 -8.18 5.17 11.09
CA GLY A 51 -8.64 4.07 11.95
C GLY A 51 -7.51 3.13 12.37
N MET A 52 -6.56 2.86 11.46
CA MET A 52 -5.35 2.09 11.79
C MET A 52 -4.51 2.80 12.84
N MET A 53 -4.31 4.12 12.74
CA MET A 53 -3.56 4.91 13.71
C MET A 53 -4.26 5.01 15.07
N ASN A 54 -5.59 4.92 15.10
CA ASN A 54 -6.38 4.81 16.32
C ASN A 54 -6.34 3.41 16.94
N GLY A 55 -5.70 2.43 16.28
CA GLY A 55 -5.57 1.06 16.77
C GLY A 55 -6.78 0.16 16.48
N GLU A 56 -7.67 0.57 15.57
CA GLU A 56 -8.94 -0.13 15.26
C GLU A 56 -8.75 -1.40 14.43
N ARG A 57 -7.54 -1.63 13.91
CA ARG A 57 -7.18 -2.75 13.02
C ARG A 57 -8.12 -2.93 11.82
N PRO A 58 -8.35 -1.88 11.03
CA PRO A 58 -9.35 -1.91 9.97
C PRO A 58 -8.99 -2.93 8.87
N ILE A 59 -10.02 -3.48 8.24
CA ILE A 59 -9.92 -4.29 7.03
C ILE A 59 -10.74 -3.59 5.94
N LEU A 60 -10.08 -3.12 4.89
CA LEU A 60 -10.71 -2.51 3.73
C LEU A 60 -10.73 -3.50 2.57
N ILE A 61 -11.90 -3.71 1.97
CA ILE A 61 -12.06 -4.58 0.80
C ILE A 61 -12.55 -3.73 -0.37
N LEU A 62 -11.72 -3.64 -1.42
CA LEU A 62 -12.00 -2.88 -2.63
C LEU A 62 -12.32 -3.84 -3.78
N GLY A 63 -13.60 -3.93 -4.12
CA GLY A 63 -14.08 -4.69 -5.28
C GLY A 63 -13.97 -3.85 -6.55
N ALA A 64 -13.29 -4.37 -7.57
CA ALA A 64 -12.94 -3.60 -8.75
C ALA A 64 -12.89 -4.43 -10.03
N PRO A 65 -13.49 -4.00 -11.15
CA PRO A 65 -13.16 -4.61 -12.43
C PRO A 65 -11.66 -4.37 -12.79
N PRO A 66 -11.06 -5.21 -13.64
CA PRO A 66 -9.67 -5.04 -14.07
C PRO A 66 -9.42 -3.67 -14.74
N GLN A 67 -8.17 -3.18 -14.71
CA GLN A 67 -7.69 -1.99 -15.45
C GLN A 67 -8.21 -0.61 -15.01
N HIS A 68 -8.75 -0.45 -13.80
CA HIS A 68 -9.31 0.84 -13.35
C HIS A 68 -8.36 1.75 -12.53
N GLY A 69 -7.05 1.67 -12.72
CA GLY A 69 -6.08 2.57 -12.04
C GLY A 69 -6.02 2.43 -10.50
N LYS A 70 -6.78 1.50 -9.93
CA LYS A 70 -6.83 1.28 -8.47
C LYS A 70 -5.55 0.66 -7.94
N SER A 71 -4.90 -0.22 -8.70
CA SER A 71 -3.56 -0.74 -8.39
C SER A 71 -2.52 0.38 -8.32
N ASP A 72 -2.66 1.43 -9.11
CA ASP A 72 -1.78 2.60 -8.98
C ASP A 72 -1.99 3.27 -7.63
N ILE A 73 -3.25 3.55 -7.25
CA ILE A 73 -3.56 4.19 -5.97
C ILE A 73 -3.09 3.30 -4.80
N VAL A 74 -3.55 2.04 -4.74
CA VAL A 74 -3.43 1.15 -3.58
C VAL A 74 -2.05 0.52 -3.48
N SER A 75 -1.46 0.10 -4.60
CA SER A 75 -0.24 -0.73 -4.61
C SER A 75 1.03 0.06 -4.94
N ARG A 76 0.90 1.30 -5.44
CA ARG A 76 2.05 2.16 -5.82
C ARG A 76 2.09 3.48 -5.02
N TYR A 77 1.06 4.31 -5.12
CA TYR A 77 1.05 5.63 -4.46
C TYR A 77 0.83 5.54 -2.94
N LEU A 78 -0.14 4.74 -2.50
CA LEU A 78 -0.46 4.57 -1.08
C LEU A 78 0.76 4.10 -0.26
N PRO A 79 1.56 3.10 -0.66
CA PRO A 79 2.75 2.72 0.08
C PRO A 79 3.76 3.86 0.23
N ALA A 80 4.00 4.62 -0.85
CA ALA A 80 4.91 5.76 -0.82
C ALA A 80 4.42 6.87 0.12
N TYR A 81 3.15 7.26 -0.01
CA TYR A 81 2.50 8.22 0.88
C TYR A 81 2.53 7.78 2.35
N PHE A 82 2.23 6.50 2.59
CA PHE A 82 2.23 5.91 3.92
C PHE A 82 3.62 5.95 4.56
N PHE A 83 4.69 5.64 3.82
CA PHE A 83 6.05 5.80 4.34
C PHE A 83 6.44 7.26 4.58
N GLY A 84 5.89 8.20 3.81
CA GLY A 84 6.10 9.62 4.02
C GLY A 84 5.65 10.06 5.41
N LYS A 85 4.46 9.59 5.83
CA LYS A 85 3.88 9.85 7.15
C LYS A 85 4.43 8.96 8.27
N TYR A 86 4.63 7.68 8.00
CA TYR A 86 4.91 6.64 9.01
C TYR A 86 6.16 5.82 8.67
N PRO A 87 7.34 6.44 8.59
CA PRO A 87 8.56 5.80 8.09
C PRO A 87 9.06 4.63 8.94
N ASN A 88 8.57 4.49 10.18
CA ASN A 88 8.92 3.38 11.07
C ASN A 88 8.04 2.13 10.91
N MET A 89 6.95 2.22 10.15
CA MET A 89 6.00 1.12 9.95
C MET A 89 6.42 0.21 8.80
N ARG A 90 5.84 -0.98 8.76
CA ARG A 90 6.18 -1.99 7.75
C ARG A 90 5.01 -2.35 6.86
N ILE A 91 5.26 -2.38 5.56
CA ILE A 91 4.28 -2.77 4.55
C ILE A 91 4.61 -4.16 4.04
N GLY A 92 3.59 -5.02 3.97
CA GLY A 92 3.63 -6.29 3.25
C GLY A 92 2.69 -6.20 2.07
N ALA A 93 3.22 -6.20 0.84
CA ALA A 93 2.44 -6.08 -0.39
C ALA A 93 2.46 -7.38 -1.21
N LEU A 94 1.29 -7.93 -1.48
CA LEU A 94 1.13 -9.26 -2.05
C LEU A 94 0.28 -9.15 -3.31
N SER A 95 0.64 -9.90 -4.34
CA SER A 95 -0.17 -10.02 -5.56
C SER A 95 -0.24 -11.47 -6.06
N TYR A 96 -1.10 -11.82 -7.02
CA TYR A 96 -1.21 -13.21 -7.51
C TYR A 96 0.14 -13.78 -8.01
N SER A 97 1.08 -12.95 -8.46
CA SER A 97 2.43 -13.37 -8.84
C SER A 97 3.52 -12.58 -8.12
N ALA A 98 4.67 -13.23 -7.91
CA ALA A 98 5.85 -12.57 -7.35
C ALA A 98 6.38 -11.48 -8.29
N ASP A 99 6.35 -11.72 -9.60
CA ASP A 99 6.82 -10.75 -10.60
C ASP A 99 6.03 -9.43 -10.53
N LEU A 100 4.69 -9.50 -10.49
CA LEU A 100 3.85 -8.31 -10.38
C LEU A 100 4.07 -7.57 -9.05
N ALA A 101 4.24 -8.32 -7.95
CA ALA A 101 4.55 -7.73 -6.65
C ALA A 101 5.92 -7.01 -6.66
N SER A 102 6.91 -7.54 -7.37
CA SER A 102 8.23 -6.94 -7.56
C SER A 102 8.20 -5.72 -8.50
N GLU A 103 7.33 -5.72 -9.51
CA GLU A 103 7.08 -4.54 -10.36
C GLU A 103 6.47 -3.39 -9.53
N MET A 104 5.42 -3.67 -8.74
CA MET A 104 4.82 -2.69 -7.83
C MET A 104 5.85 -2.15 -6.84
N ASN A 105 6.72 -3.01 -6.29
CA ASN A 105 7.85 -2.58 -5.46
C ASN A 105 8.77 -1.59 -6.18
N ALA A 106 9.16 -1.89 -7.41
CA ALA A 106 10.00 -1.00 -8.22
C ALA A 106 9.31 0.35 -8.47
N ASP A 107 8.00 0.37 -8.67
CA ASP A 107 7.22 1.59 -8.87
C ASP A 107 7.12 2.45 -7.61
N VAL A 108 6.84 1.83 -6.45
CA VAL A 108 6.93 2.51 -5.14
C VAL A 108 8.31 3.11 -4.95
N GLN A 109 9.35 2.35 -5.31
CA GLN A 109 10.72 2.84 -5.19
C GLN A 109 11.02 4.03 -6.10
N ARG A 110 10.43 4.05 -7.30
CA ARG A 110 10.56 5.16 -8.24
C ARG A 110 9.88 6.42 -7.70
N ILE A 111 8.66 6.30 -7.17
CA ILE A 111 7.93 7.41 -6.55
C ILE A 111 8.76 8.00 -5.40
N MET A 112 9.23 7.17 -4.47
CA MET A 112 9.97 7.64 -3.29
C MET A 112 11.38 8.18 -3.61
N SER A 113 11.87 7.95 -4.83
CA SER A 113 13.15 8.47 -5.30
C SER A 113 12.99 9.80 -6.06
N SER A 114 11.77 10.25 -6.35
CA SER A 114 11.51 11.49 -7.08
C SER A 114 11.84 12.73 -6.24
N GLU A 115 12.08 13.86 -6.90
CA GLU A 115 12.37 15.13 -6.22
C GLU A 115 11.12 15.65 -5.49
N GLU A 116 9.96 15.52 -6.11
CA GLU A 116 8.65 15.90 -5.59
C GLU A 116 8.38 15.18 -4.27
N TYR A 117 8.63 13.87 -4.21
CA TYR A 117 8.49 13.10 -2.99
C TYR A 117 9.43 13.58 -1.88
N GLN A 118 10.69 13.87 -2.20
CA GLN A 118 11.66 14.38 -1.23
C GLN A 118 11.32 15.78 -0.71
N GLN A 119 10.69 16.62 -1.53
CA GLN A 119 10.17 17.92 -1.10
C GLN A 119 9.01 17.77 -0.10
N LEU A 120 8.14 16.78 -0.30
CA LEU A 120 7.07 16.47 0.66
C LEU A 120 7.61 15.82 1.93
N PHE A 121 8.50 14.83 1.81
CA PHE A 121 8.93 14.00 2.92
C PHE A 121 10.46 13.95 3.06
N PRO A 122 11.12 15.07 3.43
CA PRO A 122 12.59 15.15 3.46
C PRO A 122 13.24 14.18 4.46
N ASN A 123 12.47 13.69 5.44
CA ASN A 123 12.94 12.78 6.47
C ASN A 123 12.61 11.31 6.19
N SER A 124 11.86 10.99 5.13
CA SER A 124 11.49 9.62 4.76
C SER A 124 11.82 9.41 3.30
N TRP A 125 12.91 8.70 3.00
CA TRP A 125 13.34 8.47 1.62
C TRP A 125 14.15 7.19 1.48
N LEU A 126 14.42 6.82 0.23
CA LEU A 126 15.16 5.61 -0.13
C LEU A 126 16.66 5.85 -0.16
N GLY A 127 17.36 5.46 0.90
CA GLY A 127 18.82 5.59 0.97
C GLY A 127 19.52 4.25 1.19
N ASN A 128 20.42 3.86 0.29
CA ASN A 128 21.34 2.73 0.53
C ASN A 128 22.42 3.07 1.58
N LYS A 129 22.67 4.37 1.81
CA LYS A 129 23.62 4.90 2.79
C LYS A 129 23.03 6.16 3.44
N PRO A 130 22.34 6.05 4.57
CA PRO A 130 22.11 7.21 5.42
C PRO A 130 23.43 7.94 5.73
N ILE A 131 23.40 9.27 5.82
CA ILE A 131 24.56 10.13 6.07
C ILE A 131 25.32 9.68 7.34
N ASN A 132 24.62 9.10 8.33
CA ASN A 132 25.16 8.62 9.61
C ASN A 132 24.56 7.27 10.06
N GLY A 133 24.24 6.34 9.16
CA GLY A 133 23.51 5.11 9.56
C GLY A 133 23.96 3.82 8.86
N VAL A 134 23.27 2.73 9.18
CA VAL A 134 23.48 1.42 8.58
C VAL A 134 22.76 1.33 7.23
N SER A 135 23.39 0.70 6.23
CA SER A 135 22.74 0.43 4.95
C SER A 135 21.46 -0.38 5.14
N VAL A 136 20.39 0.03 4.47
CA VAL A 136 19.14 -0.72 4.45
C VAL A 136 19.08 -1.60 3.20
N LYS A 137 18.41 -2.75 3.31
CA LYS A 137 18.15 -3.64 2.16
C LYS A 137 17.40 -2.85 1.08
N ARG A 138 17.73 -3.09 -0.19
CA ARG A 138 17.00 -2.61 -1.36
C ARG A 138 17.20 -3.60 -2.51
N ASN A 139 16.14 -4.29 -2.89
CA ASN A 139 16.11 -5.22 -4.01
C ASN A 139 14.69 -5.37 -4.58
N ALA A 140 14.49 -6.34 -5.48
CA ALA A 140 13.20 -6.61 -6.11
C ALA A 140 12.11 -7.08 -5.13
N ASP A 141 12.47 -7.61 -3.95
CA ASP A 141 11.50 -8.20 -3.01
C ASP A 141 11.29 -7.35 -1.75
N ALA A 142 12.16 -6.38 -1.49
CA ALA A 142 12.11 -5.57 -0.28
C ALA A 142 12.97 -4.31 -0.36
N PHE A 143 12.56 -3.27 0.39
CA PHE A 143 13.43 -2.16 0.75
C PHE A 143 13.21 -1.69 2.18
N GLY A 144 14.19 -1.01 2.77
CA GLY A 144 14.05 -0.31 4.05
C GLY A 144 13.99 1.21 3.87
N ILE A 145 13.52 1.90 4.90
CA ILE A 145 13.50 3.37 4.94
C ILE A 145 14.77 3.86 5.65
N ALA A 146 15.52 4.76 5.02
CA ALA A 146 16.78 5.24 5.59
C ALA A 146 16.55 5.90 6.96
N ASN A 147 17.42 5.62 7.95
CA ASN A 147 17.30 6.10 9.33
C ASN A 147 16.04 5.66 10.11
N HIS A 148 15.23 4.75 9.56
CA HIS A 148 14.00 4.30 10.19
C HIS A 148 13.91 2.77 10.30
N ARG A 149 13.00 2.29 11.15
CA ARG A 149 12.80 0.84 11.39
C ARG A 149 11.87 0.18 10.37
N GLY A 150 11.19 1.01 9.59
CA GLY A 150 10.21 0.61 8.61
C GLY A 150 10.82 -0.05 7.38
N GLY A 151 9.95 -0.53 6.53
CA GLY A 151 10.36 -1.18 5.31
C GLY A 151 9.21 -1.88 4.61
N TYR A 152 9.45 -2.20 3.36
CA TYR A 152 8.54 -2.84 2.44
C TYR A 152 9.04 -4.25 2.14
N VAL A 153 8.12 -5.21 2.12
CA VAL A 153 8.36 -6.56 1.61
C VAL A 153 7.24 -6.95 0.67
N CYS A 154 7.57 -7.60 -0.43
CA CYS A 154 6.60 -8.11 -1.38
C CYS A 154 6.82 -9.58 -1.71
N ALA A 155 5.73 -10.24 -2.10
CA ALA A 155 5.73 -11.63 -2.54
C ALA A 155 4.47 -11.95 -3.34
N GLY A 156 4.51 -13.07 -4.08
CA GLY A 156 3.29 -13.66 -4.65
C GLY A 156 2.41 -14.28 -3.56
N VAL A 157 1.09 -14.33 -3.79
CA VAL A 157 0.15 -15.09 -2.97
C VAL A 157 0.56 -16.57 -2.93
N GLY A 158 0.52 -17.15 -1.73
CA GLY A 158 1.09 -18.49 -1.48
C GLY A 158 2.58 -18.47 -1.12
N GLY A 159 3.29 -17.36 -1.39
CA GLY A 159 4.70 -17.18 -1.06
C GLY A 159 4.93 -16.82 0.42
N PRO A 160 6.20 -16.87 0.87
CA PRO A 160 6.55 -16.59 2.24
C PRO A 160 6.61 -15.07 2.53
N LEU A 161 6.04 -14.64 3.65
CA LEU A 161 6.32 -13.34 4.27
C LEU A 161 7.34 -13.56 5.40
N THR A 162 8.61 -13.30 5.14
CA THR A 162 9.70 -13.61 6.09
C THR A 162 10.08 -12.45 7.01
N GLY A 163 10.57 -12.81 8.21
CA GLY A 163 11.53 -12.02 8.99
C GLY A 163 11.01 -10.90 9.88
N LYS A 164 9.85 -10.28 9.62
CA LYS A 164 9.42 -9.04 10.32
C LYS A 164 7.90 -8.91 10.38
N LYS A 165 7.36 -8.28 11.45
CA LYS A 165 5.93 -7.93 11.56
C LYS A 165 5.53 -6.95 10.45
N VAL A 166 4.29 -7.05 9.99
CA VAL A 166 3.67 -6.18 8.98
C VAL A 166 2.61 -5.32 9.66
N ASP A 167 2.69 -4.00 9.50
CA ASP A 167 1.71 -3.05 10.05
C ASP A 167 0.62 -2.74 9.03
N LEU A 168 0.98 -2.60 7.75
CA LEU A 168 0.01 -2.46 6.66
C LEU A 168 0.15 -3.64 5.70
N GLY A 169 -0.86 -4.49 5.64
CA GLY A 169 -0.93 -5.58 4.67
C GLY A 169 -1.76 -5.18 3.46
N ILE A 170 -1.22 -5.32 2.25
CA ILE A 170 -1.91 -5.05 0.99
C ILE A 170 -1.92 -6.33 0.17
N ILE A 171 -3.10 -6.77 -0.26
CA ILE A 171 -3.30 -7.90 -1.16
C ILE A 171 -3.99 -7.37 -2.42
N ASP A 172 -3.26 -7.31 -3.53
CA ASP A 172 -3.73 -6.82 -4.82
C ASP A 172 -3.96 -7.96 -5.81
N ASP A 173 -5.22 -8.16 -6.20
CA ASP A 173 -5.70 -9.21 -7.08
C ASP A 173 -5.10 -10.58 -6.69
N PRO A 174 -5.58 -11.21 -5.61
CA PRO A 174 -5.01 -12.46 -5.11
C PRO A 174 -5.22 -13.66 -6.05
N ILE A 175 -6.06 -13.49 -7.09
CA ILE A 175 -6.43 -14.52 -8.05
C ILE A 175 -6.13 -14.01 -9.45
N LYS A 176 -5.33 -14.76 -10.21
CA LYS A 176 -4.82 -14.32 -11.51
C LYS A 176 -5.90 -14.18 -12.59
N ASN A 177 -6.90 -15.05 -12.58
CA ASN A 177 -7.89 -15.15 -13.64
C ASN A 177 -9.17 -15.86 -13.19
N SER A 178 -10.21 -15.77 -14.01
CA SER A 178 -11.52 -16.40 -13.75
C SER A 178 -11.44 -17.93 -13.61
N LYS A 179 -10.56 -18.61 -14.33
CA LYS A 179 -10.39 -20.07 -14.23
C LYS A 179 -9.90 -20.48 -12.83
N GLU A 180 -8.94 -19.74 -12.28
CA GLU A 180 -8.48 -19.93 -10.92
C GLU A 180 -9.55 -19.57 -9.88
N ALA A 181 -10.33 -18.51 -10.13
CA ALA A 181 -11.42 -18.10 -9.24
C ALA A 181 -12.53 -19.17 -9.11
N LEU A 182 -12.78 -19.91 -10.18
CA LEU A 182 -13.76 -21.01 -10.18
C LEU A 182 -13.21 -22.29 -9.56
N SER A 183 -11.89 -22.40 -9.32
CA SER A 183 -11.27 -23.59 -8.74
C SER A 183 -11.41 -23.62 -7.22
N PRO A 184 -12.17 -24.57 -6.63
CA PRO A 184 -12.28 -24.69 -5.17
C PRO A 184 -10.94 -24.96 -4.49
N THR A 185 -10.06 -25.71 -5.17
CA THR A 185 -8.72 -26.03 -4.67
C THR A 185 -7.84 -24.78 -4.57
N VAL A 186 -7.86 -23.92 -5.59
CA VAL A 186 -7.08 -22.67 -5.58
C VAL A 186 -7.61 -21.73 -4.51
N LYS A 187 -8.94 -21.50 -4.45
CA LYS A 187 -9.57 -20.68 -3.40
C LYS A 187 -9.23 -21.17 -2.00
N LYS A 188 -9.30 -22.48 -1.75
CA LYS A 188 -8.96 -23.08 -0.46
C LYS A 188 -7.47 -22.89 -0.12
N SER A 189 -6.58 -23.01 -1.11
CA SER A 189 -5.15 -22.77 -0.93
C SER A 189 -4.86 -21.31 -0.54
N ILE A 190 -5.46 -20.36 -1.26
CA ILE A 190 -5.33 -18.92 -0.97
C ILE A 190 -5.87 -18.60 0.42
N TRP A 191 -7.03 -19.13 0.78
CA TRP A 191 -7.60 -18.96 2.11
C TRP A 191 -6.69 -19.52 3.22
N ASN A 192 -6.19 -20.74 3.03
CA ASN A 192 -5.28 -21.36 3.98
C ASN A 192 -4.01 -20.52 4.17
N TRP A 193 -3.39 -20.08 3.07
CA TRP A 193 -2.23 -19.18 3.12
C TRP A 193 -2.55 -17.86 3.82
N TYR A 194 -3.70 -17.27 3.53
CA TYR A 194 -4.14 -16.03 4.16
C TYR A 194 -4.19 -16.19 5.69
N VAL A 195 -4.85 -17.25 6.18
CA VAL A 195 -4.98 -17.50 7.62
C VAL A 195 -3.66 -17.92 8.26
N SER A 196 -2.91 -18.86 7.66
CA SER A 196 -1.73 -19.46 8.28
C SER A 196 -0.48 -18.60 8.17
N THR A 197 -0.37 -17.79 7.13
CA THR A 197 0.86 -17.09 6.77
C THR A 197 0.68 -15.58 6.80
N PHE A 198 -0.31 -15.03 6.11
CA PHE A 198 -0.48 -13.58 6.02
C PHE A 198 -0.94 -13.01 7.37
N LYS A 199 -2.05 -13.50 7.94
CA LYS A 199 -2.60 -13.00 9.21
C LYS A 199 -1.63 -13.16 10.38
N THR A 200 -0.80 -14.20 10.38
CA THR A 200 0.17 -14.44 11.46
C THR A 200 1.36 -13.47 11.45
N ARG A 201 1.54 -12.72 10.37
CA ARG A 201 2.58 -11.68 10.24
C ARG A 201 2.09 -10.28 10.59
N LEU A 202 0.78 -10.07 10.58
CA LEU A 202 0.19 -8.77 10.93
C LEU A 202 0.48 -8.40 12.40
N SER A 203 0.80 -7.13 12.62
CA SER A 203 1.04 -6.57 13.94
C SER A 203 -0.27 -6.39 14.73
N LYS A 204 -0.16 -5.99 16.01
CA LYS A 204 -1.33 -5.83 16.89
C LYS A 204 -2.21 -4.65 16.51
N SER A 205 -1.68 -3.66 15.79
CA SER A 205 -2.40 -2.46 15.34
C SER A 205 -2.41 -2.37 13.82
N SER A 206 -2.41 -3.55 13.16
CA SER A 206 -2.27 -3.64 11.71
C SER A 206 -3.53 -3.23 10.97
N GLY A 207 -3.39 -2.57 9.84
CA GLY A 207 -4.42 -2.43 8.81
C GLY A 207 -4.24 -3.46 7.70
N GLU A 208 -5.36 -3.84 7.07
CA GLU A 208 -5.37 -4.76 5.95
C GLU A 208 -6.21 -4.22 4.79
N ILE A 209 -5.65 -4.25 3.58
CA ILE A 209 -6.36 -3.90 2.35
C ILE A 209 -6.36 -5.12 1.44
N ILE A 210 -7.55 -5.54 1.03
CA ILE A 210 -7.73 -6.55 -0.02
C ILE A 210 -8.41 -5.88 -1.20
N MET A 211 -7.68 -5.75 -2.29
CA MET A 211 -8.23 -5.34 -3.57
C MET A 211 -8.35 -6.56 -4.46
N ALA A 212 -9.52 -6.74 -5.06
CA ALA A 212 -9.74 -7.88 -5.93
C ALA A 212 -10.81 -7.60 -6.99
N THR A 213 -10.57 -8.15 -8.18
CA THR A 213 -11.64 -8.41 -9.12
C THR A 213 -12.58 -9.49 -8.59
N ARG A 214 -13.87 -9.13 -8.46
CA ARG A 214 -14.92 -10.01 -7.92
C ARG A 214 -15.35 -11.03 -8.97
N TRP A 215 -14.67 -12.17 -8.99
CA TRP A 215 -14.96 -13.28 -9.90
C TRP A 215 -15.95 -14.29 -9.33
N ALA A 216 -15.96 -14.47 -8.00
CA ALA A 216 -16.84 -15.43 -7.31
C ALA A 216 -17.18 -14.90 -5.91
N THR A 217 -18.38 -15.20 -5.40
CA THR A 217 -18.80 -14.70 -4.09
C THR A 217 -18.05 -15.32 -2.92
N ASP A 218 -17.42 -16.48 -3.12
CA ASP A 218 -16.69 -17.27 -2.12
C ASP A 218 -15.15 -17.20 -2.29
N ASP A 219 -14.68 -16.21 -3.07
CA ASP A 219 -13.26 -15.85 -3.14
C ASP A 219 -12.72 -15.29 -1.81
N LEU A 220 -11.43 -14.94 -1.76
CA LEU A 220 -10.79 -14.44 -0.54
C LEU A 220 -11.58 -13.28 0.08
N SER A 221 -11.94 -12.29 -0.72
CA SER A 221 -12.71 -11.12 -0.29
C SER A 221 -14.08 -11.53 0.28
N GLY A 222 -14.77 -12.47 -0.37
CA GLY A 222 -16.03 -13.03 0.13
C GLY A 222 -15.91 -13.67 1.51
N GLN A 223 -14.90 -14.52 1.68
CA GLN A 223 -14.68 -15.22 2.95
C GLN A 223 -14.29 -14.27 4.10
N VAL A 224 -13.50 -13.22 3.81
CA VAL A 224 -13.17 -12.19 4.81
C VAL A 224 -14.41 -11.41 5.24
N ILE A 225 -15.27 -10.99 4.29
CA ILE A 225 -16.54 -10.33 4.58
C ILE A 225 -17.43 -11.20 5.48
N ASP A 226 -17.59 -12.48 5.14
CA ASP A 226 -18.44 -13.40 5.88
C ASP A 226 -17.94 -13.67 7.30
N LYS A 227 -16.62 -13.59 7.53
CA LYS A 227 -16.02 -13.73 8.86
C LYS A 227 -16.13 -12.44 9.67
N ALA A 228 -15.92 -11.28 9.05
CA ALA A 228 -16.06 -9.98 9.72
C ALA A 228 -17.49 -9.72 10.21
N LYS A 229 -18.51 -10.21 9.50
CA LYS A 229 -19.91 -10.14 9.95
C LYS A 229 -20.23 -11.01 11.18
N LYS A 230 -19.37 -11.98 11.52
CA LYS A 230 -19.59 -12.95 12.59
C LYS A 230 -18.81 -12.65 13.86
N SER A 231 -17.92 -11.65 13.83
CA SER A 231 -17.09 -11.18 14.95
C SER A 231 -17.68 -9.90 15.54
#